data_AF-A0A967HJM0-F1
#
_entry.id   AF-A0A967HJM0-F1
#
_cell.length_a   1.000
_cell.length_b   1.000
_cell.length_c   1.000
_cell.angle_alpha   90.00
_cell.angle_beta   90.00
_cell.angle_gamma   90.00
#
_symmetry.space_group_name_H-M   'P 1'
#
loop_
_entity.id
_entity.type
_entity.pdbx_description
1 polymer ?
#
loop_
_entity_poly.entity_id
_entity_poly.type
_entity_poly.pdbx_seq_one_letter_code
_entity_poly.pdbx_strand_id
1 'polypeptide(L)' 'RGWTLWRYREVLPIAPDETPVTLGEGGTPLLDLPELAGAVGVARLQLKEEGLNPTGSFKARGMS' A
#
# COMPACT_ATOMS: atom_id res chain seq x y z
N ARG A 1 11.42 -8.88 -7.53
CA ARG A 1 10.58 -8.80 -6.31
C ARG A 1 9.22 -8.28 -6.71
N GLY A 2 8.13 -8.91 -6.25
CA GLY A 2 6.78 -8.40 -6.48
C GLY A 2 6.58 -7.02 -5.82
N TRP A 3 5.55 -6.29 -6.23
CA TRP A 3 5.13 -5.05 -5.57
C TRP A 3 4.25 -5.38 -4.34
N THR A 4 4.85 -5.98 -3.32
CA THR A 4 4.18 -6.31 -2.05
C THR A 4 4.83 -5.56 -0.89
N LEU A 5 4.27 -5.64 0.33
CA LEU A 5 4.90 -5.10 1.54
C LEU A 5 6.32 -5.67 1.76
N TRP A 6 6.47 -6.97 1.54
CA TRP A 6 7.72 -7.72 1.74
C TRP A 6 8.87 -7.28 0.82
N ARG A 7 8.61 -6.41 -0.17
CA ARG A 7 9.68 -5.72 -0.91
C ARG A 7 10.60 -4.90 0.01
N TYR A 8 10.08 -4.41 1.12
CA TYR A 8 10.77 -3.56 2.11
C TYR A 8 11.38 -4.34 3.27
N ARG A 9 11.63 -5.65 3.10
CA ARG A 9 12.12 -6.55 4.14
C ARG A 9 13.32 -6.00 4.92
N GLU A 10 14.22 -5.31 4.26
CA GLU A 10 15.45 -4.73 4.82
C GLU A 10 15.19 -3.68 5.90
N VAL A 11 14.00 -3.09 5.95
CA VAL A 11 13.61 -2.06 6.93
C VAL A 11 12.46 -2.50 7.83
N LEU A 12 11.99 -3.74 7.72
CA LEU A 12 10.97 -4.29 8.61
C LEU A 12 11.63 -4.86 9.88
N PRO A 13 10.99 -4.73 11.06
CA PRO A 13 11.52 -5.25 12.32
C PRO A 13 11.29 -6.76 12.44
N ILE A 14 11.89 -7.55 11.55
CA ILE A 14 11.72 -9.01 11.46
C ILE A 14 13.06 -9.74 11.54
N ALA A 15 13.04 -11.05 11.80
CA ALA A 15 14.24 -11.87 11.80
C ALA A 15 14.83 -12.04 10.38
N PRO A 16 16.16 -12.20 10.24
CA PRO A 16 16.81 -12.37 8.93
C PRO A 16 16.32 -13.58 8.13
N ASP A 17 15.81 -14.61 8.78
CA ASP A 17 15.30 -15.87 8.21
C ASP A 17 13.76 -15.99 8.24
N GLU A 18 13.05 -14.96 8.69
CA GLU A 18 11.58 -14.92 8.71
C GLU A 18 11.00 -15.14 7.31
N THR A 19 10.07 -16.09 7.20
CA THR A 19 9.38 -16.40 5.93
C THR A 19 8.06 -15.64 5.87
N PRO A 20 7.79 -14.87 4.79
CA PRO A 20 6.54 -14.12 4.66
C PRO A 20 5.28 -14.99 4.76
N VAL A 21 4.35 -14.62 5.64
CA VAL A 21 2.94 -15.01 5.53
C VAL A 21 2.25 -13.86 4.78
N THR A 22 1.67 -14.13 3.62
CA THR A 22 1.21 -13.02 2.78
C THR A 22 0.06 -13.45 1.87
N LEU A 23 -0.83 -12.50 1.62
CA LEU A 23 -1.87 -12.60 0.59
C LEU A 23 -1.49 -11.78 -0.65
N GLY A 24 -0.27 -11.26 -0.72
CA GLY A 24 0.19 -10.37 -1.78
C GLY A 24 -0.16 -8.90 -1.54
N GLU A 25 -0.46 -8.50 -0.29
CA GLU A 25 -0.75 -7.13 0.09
C GLU A 25 0.40 -6.15 -0.22
N GLY A 26 0.03 -4.89 -0.44
CA GLY A 26 0.94 -3.86 -0.93
C GLY A 26 0.75 -3.56 -2.41
N GLY A 27 1.65 -2.74 -2.96
CA GLY A 27 1.61 -2.38 -4.39
C GLY A 27 0.34 -1.67 -4.89
N THR A 28 -0.56 -1.27 -4.00
CA THR A 28 -1.81 -0.59 -4.31
C THR A 28 -1.59 0.67 -5.14
N PRO A 29 -2.52 1.05 -6.03
CA PRO A 29 -2.31 2.19 -6.91
C PRO A 29 -2.31 3.52 -6.14
N LEU A 30 -1.64 4.50 -6.73
CA LEU A 30 -1.71 5.91 -6.36
C LEU A 30 -2.45 6.63 -7.48
N LEU A 31 -3.69 7.03 -7.23
CA LEU A 31 -4.61 7.57 -8.23
C LEU A 31 -4.58 9.09 -8.18
N ASP A 32 -4.40 9.76 -9.32
CA ASP A 32 -4.55 11.22 -9.41
C ASP A 32 -6.05 11.60 -9.41
N LEU A 33 -6.42 12.65 -8.66
CA LEU A 33 -7.81 13.12 -8.51
C LEU A 33 -7.95 14.59 -8.94
N PRO A 34 -7.87 14.91 -10.26
CA PRO A 34 -7.84 16.28 -10.74
C PRO A 34 -9.13 17.06 -10.46
N GLU A 35 -10.30 16.44 -10.58
CA GLU A 35 -11.60 17.10 -10.33
C GLU A 35 -11.73 17.51 -8.86
N LEU A 36 -11.39 16.60 -7.94
CA LEU A 36 -11.42 16.88 -6.51
C LEU A 36 -10.33 17.88 -6.11
N ALA A 37 -9.16 17.83 -6.73
CA ALA A 37 -8.10 18.83 -6.53
C ALA A 37 -8.60 20.24 -6.86
N GLY A 38 -9.31 20.40 -7.99
CA GLY A 38 -9.96 21.66 -8.36
C GLY A 38 -11.04 22.10 -7.37
N ALA A 39 -11.88 21.16 -6.93
CA ALA A 39 -12.96 21.45 -5.97
C ALA A 39 -12.45 21.91 -4.58
N VAL A 40 -11.31 21.40 -4.11
CA VAL A 40 -10.73 21.76 -2.80
C VAL A 40 -9.63 22.84 -2.89
N GLY A 41 -9.33 23.33 -4.10
CA GLY A 41 -8.40 24.43 -4.32
C GLY A 41 -6.92 24.09 -4.13
N VAL A 42 -6.51 22.84 -4.41
CA VAL A 42 -5.10 22.40 -4.32
C VAL A 42 -4.52 22.08 -5.68
N ALA A 43 -3.21 22.27 -5.84
CA ALA A 43 -2.53 22.05 -7.12
C ALA A 43 -2.52 20.56 -7.56
N ARG A 44 -2.47 19.63 -6.60
CA ARG A 44 -2.48 18.20 -6.87
C ARG A 44 -3.08 17.45 -5.68
N LEU A 45 -3.94 16.49 -5.98
CA LEU A 45 -4.50 15.56 -5.00
C LEU A 45 -4.36 14.14 -5.52
N GLN A 46 -3.97 13.21 -4.64
CA GLN A 46 -3.81 11.80 -4.97
C GLN A 46 -4.41 10.92 -3.89
N LEU A 47 -4.99 9.78 -4.28
CA LEU A 47 -5.50 8.75 -3.40
C LEU A 47 -4.59 7.53 -3.43
N LYS A 48 -4.13 7.12 -2.26
CA LYS A 48 -3.53 5.80 -2.06
C LYS A 48 -4.64 4.79 -1.79
N GLU A 49 -5.02 4.02 -2.81
CA GLU A 49 -6.21 3.15 -2.76
C GLU A 49 -5.90 1.81 -2.07
N GLU A 50 -5.92 1.83 -0.73
CA GLU A 50 -5.63 0.66 0.12
C GLU A 50 -6.78 -0.35 0.22
N GLY A 51 -7.98 -0.03 -0.29
CA GLY A 51 -9.12 -0.94 -0.35
C GLY A 51 -8.92 -2.10 -1.34
N LEU A 52 -7.95 -1.99 -2.25
CA LEU A 52 -7.59 -3.06 -3.19
C LEU A 52 -6.63 -4.11 -2.61
N ASN A 53 -6.24 -3.99 -1.33
CA ASN A 53 -5.57 -5.10 -0.66
C ASN A 53 -6.51 -6.31 -0.49
N PRO A 54 -5.97 -7.52 -0.28
CA PRO A 54 -6.76 -8.77 -0.23
C PRO A 54 -7.91 -8.79 0.79
N THR A 55 -7.82 -8.01 1.87
CA THR A 55 -8.86 -7.94 2.92
C THR A 55 -9.75 -6.70 2.85
N GLY A 56 -9.65 -5.92 1.77
CA GLY A 56 -10.42 -4.68 1.61
C GLY A 56 -9.93 -3.53 2.50
N SER A 57 -8.78 -3.66 3.14
CA SER A 57 -8.26 -2.67 4.10
C SER A 57 -6.74 -2.60 4.09
N PHE A 58 -6.20 -1.42 4.42
CA PHE A 58 -4.77 -1.24 4.67
C PHE A 58 -4.22 -2.21 5.75
N LYS A 59 -5.10 -2.71 6.63
CA LYS A 59 -4.73 -3.66 7.70
C LYS A 59 -4.13 -4.96 7.17
N ALA A 60 -4.39 -5.34 5.90
CA ALA A 60 -3.73 -6.48 5.29
C ALA A 60 -2.20 -6.43 5.46
N ARG A 61 -1.60 -5.23 5.35
CA ARG A 61 -0.15 -5.01 5.52
C ARG A 61 0.36 -5.33 6.92
N GLY A 62 -0.39 -4.95 7.95
CA GLY A 62 0.06 -5.17 9.34
C GLY A 62 -0.16 -6.59 9.84
N MET A 63 -0.99 -7.36 9.13
CA MET A 63 -1.36 -8.74 9.49
C MET A 63 -0.56 -9.79 8.73
N SER A 64 0.27 -9.37 7.77
CA SER A 64 1.15 -10.24 6.97
C SER A 64 2.44 -10.56 7.71
#